data_AF-A0AAV0WCA0-F1
#
_entry.id   AF-A0AAV0WCA0-F1
#
_cell.length_a   1.000
_cell.length_b   1.000
_cell.length_c   1.000
_cell.angle_alpha   90.00
_cell.angle_beta   90.00
_cell.angle_gamma   90.00
#
_symmetry.space_group_name_H-M   'P 1'
#
loop_
_entity.id
_entity.type
_entity.pdbx_description
1 polymer ?
#
loop_
_entity_poly.entity_id
_entity_poly.type
_entity_poly.pdbx_seq_one_letter_code
_entity_poly.pdbx_strand_id
1 'polypeptide(L)'
;MDEYLGGAMSKTGAIKLRDNLISIMSKAGLELRKWLSNDPELIVDVHSDNNSIRAMGELMTKILGLHWKSDDDMLFYTVQQVEVNAPITKRKILSEIATIFDPLGLLGPVIIIAKIIMQSLWQLKINWDDVLPDNICVEWQRYRGGLPSLNHLRIPP
;
A
#
# COMPACT_ATOMS: atom_id res chain seq x y z
N MET A 1 -0.33 -4.01 -14.88
CA MET A 1 -0.97 -3.56 -13.64
C MET A 1 -2.31 -4.22 -13.69
N ASP A 2 -2.48 -5.26 -12.89
CA ASP A 2 -3.42 -6.34 -13.18
C ASP A 2 -4.59 -6.35 -12.19
N GLU A 3 -4.68 -5.28 -11.38
CA GLU A 3 -5.68 -5.08 -10.34
C GLU A 3 -6.45 -3.78 -10.61
N TYR A 4 -7.74 -3.78 -10.30
CA TYR A 4 -8.60 -2.60 -10.38
C TYR A 4 -9.29 -2.39 -9.04
N LEU A 5 -9.25 -1.16 -8.54
CA LEU A 5 -10.01 -0.71 -7.38
C LEU A 5 -10.95 0.41 -7.83
N GLY A 6 -12.22 0.29 -7.50
CA GLY A 6 -13.24 1.27 -7.85
C GLY A 6 -14.50 1.10 -7.01
N GLY A 7 -15.29 2.16 -6.94
CA GLY A 7 -16.51 2.21 -6.13
C GLY A 7 -17.58 3.09 -6.76
N ALA A 8 -18.76 3.10 -6.15
CA ALA A 8 -19.88 3.95 -6.53
C ALA A 8 -20.66 4.41 -5.30
N MET A 9 -21.35 5.54 -5.42
CA MET A 9 -22.16 6.13 -4.33
C MET A 9 -23.47 5.38 -4.05
N SER A 10 -23.78 4.34 -4.82
CA SER A 10 -24.97 3.50 -4.63
C SER A 10 -24.71 2.07 -5.08
N LYS A 11 -25.42 1.12 -4.46
CA LYS A 11 -25.34 -0.31 -4.79
C LYS A 11 -25.66 -0.58 -6.27
N THR A 12 -26.73 0.02 -6.78
CA THR A 12 -27.10 -0.08 -8.20
C THR A 12 -26.05 0.53 -9.13
N GLY A 13 -25.40 1.62 -8.71
CA GLY A 13 -24.25 2.18 -9.43
C GLY A 13 -23.06 1.23 -9.47
N ALA A 14 -22.74 0.59 -8.35
CA ALA A 14 -21.64 -0.36 -8.24
C ALA A 14 -21.88 -1.63 -9.10
N ILE A 15 -23.10 -2.16 -9.11
CA ILE A 15 -23.50 -3.27 -10.00
C ILE A 15 -23.31 -2.89 -11.46
N LYS A 16 -23.82 -1.71 -11.87
CA LYS A 16 -23.63 -1.24 -13.25
C LYS A 16 -22.16 -1.08 -13.63
N LEU A 17 -21.34 -0.54 -12.72
CA LEU A 17 -19.91 -0.39 -12.94
C LEU A 17 -19.23 -1.77 -13.13
N ARG A 18 -19.50 -2.72 -12.24
CA ARG A 18 -19.03 -4.11 -12.31
C ARG A 18 -19.38 -4.75 -13.65
N ASP A 19 -20.65 -4.71 -14.04
CA ASP A 19 -21.14 -5.39 -15.24
C ASP A 19 -20.55 -4.75 -16.52
N ASN A 20 -20.41 -3.42 -16.54
CA ASN A 20 -19.74 -2.71 -17.63
C ASN A 20 -18.27 -3.10 -17.74
N LEU A 21 -17.55 -3.20 -16.61
CA LEU A 21 -16.15 -3.62 -16.58
C LEU A 21 -15.99 -5.05 -17.11
N ILE A 22 -16.83 -5.99 -16.65
CA ILE A 22 -16.85 -7.37 -17.15
C ILE A 22 -17.06 -7.39 -18.67
N SER A 23 -18.06 -6.66 -19.15
CA SER A 23 -18.39 -6.59 -20.59
C SER A 23 -17.24 -6.04 -21.42
N ILE A 24 -16.63 -4.94 -20.99
CA ILE A 24 -15.53 -4.28 -21.73
C ILE A 24 -14.28 -5.17 -21.74
N MET A 25 -13.90 -5.72 -20.58
CA MET A 25 -12.69 -6.54 -20.47
C MET A 25 -12.85 -7.87 -21.21
N SER A 26 -14.02 -8.50 -21.14
CA SER A 26 -14.33 -9.72 -21.92
C SER A 26 -14.19 -9.49 -23.43
N LYS A 27 -14.67 -8.34 -23.95
CA LYS A 27 -14.49 -7.97 -25.36
C LYS A 27 -13.03 -7.79 -25.76
N ALA A 28 -12.17 -7.41 -24.81
CA ALA A 28 -10.72 -7.33 -25.01
C ALA A 28 -10.00 -8.68 -24.80
N GLY A 29 -10.74 -9.78 -24.55
CA GLY A 29 -10.17 -11.10 -24.26
C GLY A 29 -9.57 -11.21 -22.86
N LEU A 30 -9.92 -10.29 -21.95
CA LEU A 30 -9.43 -10.23 -20.57
C LEU A 30 -10.55 -10.65 -19.61
N GLU A 31 -10.45 -11.85 -19.05
CA GLU A 31 -11.39 -12.32 -18.04
C GLU A 31 -11.00 -11.82 -16.64
N LEU A 32 -11.88 -11.01 -16.04
CA LEU A 32 -11.73 -10.53 -14.67
C LEU A 32 -12.02 -11.65 -13.66
N ARG A 33 -11.10 -11.85 -12.71
CA ARG A 33 -11.16 -12.90 -11.70
C ARG A 33 -10.88 -12.33 -10.31
N LYS A 34 -11.10 -13.13 -9.26
CA LYS A 34 -10.80 -12.78 -7.85
C LYS A 34 -11.49 -11.50 -7.37
N TRP A 35 -12.81 -11.46 -7.53
CA TRP A 35 -13.64 -10.35 -7.08
C TRP A 35 -13.69 -10.23 -5.57
N LEU A 36 -13.63 -8.99 -5.09
CA LEU A 36 -13.67 -8.60 -3.68
C LEU A 36 -14.62 -7.42 -3.53
N SER A 37 -15.42 -7.40 -2.47
CA SER A 37 -16.36 -6.31 -2.17
C SER A 37 -16.65 -6.21 -0.67
N ASN A 38 -16.97 -5.01 -0.22
CA ASN A 38 -17.51 -4.73 1.11
C ASN A 38 -19.02 -5.04 1.21
N ASP A 39 -19.72 -5.27 0.09
CA ASP A 39 -21.12 -5.69 0.04
C ASP A 39 -21.24 -7.05 -0.69
N PRO A 40 -21.60 -8.14 0.02
CA PRO A 40 -21.66 -9.48 -0.56
C PRO A 40 -22.59 -9.59 -1.76
N GLU A 41 -23.69 -8.83 -1.81
CA GLU A 41 -24.63 -8.89 -2.93
C GLU A 41 -24.00 -8.37 -4.24
N LEU A 42 -22.93 -7.56 -4.16
CA LEU A 42 -22.19 -7.10 -5.36
C LEU A 42 -21.37 -8.20 -6.02
N ILE A 43 -21.15 -9.33 -5.33
CA ILE A 43 -20.38 -10.44 -5.90
C ILE A 43 -21.26 -11.65 -6.24
N VAL A 44 -22.48 -11.80 -5.67
CA VAL A 44 -23.40 -12.97 -5.79
C VAL A 44 -23.56 -13.52 -7.22
N ASP A 45 -23.66 -12.67 -8.23
CA ASP A 45 -23.88 -13.12 -9.63
C ASP A 45 -22.59 -13.53 -10.36
N VAL A 46 -21.42 -13.24 -9.79
CA VAL A 46 -20.10 -13.52 -10.37
C VAL A 46 -19.56 -14.88 -9.86
N HIS A 47 -20.29 -15.57 -8.97
CA HIS A 47 -19.87 -16.81 -8.28
C HIS A 47 -20.00 -18.11 -9.09
N SER A 48 -20.40 -18.08 -10.37
CA SER A 48 -20.72 -19.31 -11.11
C SER A 48 -19.53 -20.12 -11.61
N ASP A 49 -18.30 -19.58 -11.64
CA ASP A 49 -17.11 -20.34 -12.07
C ASP A 49 -16.00 -20.43 -11.01
N ASN A 50 -15.89 -21.66 -10.48
CA ASN A 50 -14.87 -22.31 -9.65
C ASN A 50 -13.60 -21.53 -9.20
N ASN A 51 -13.39 -21.63 -7.88
CA ASN A 51 -12.11 -21.76 -7.15
C ASN A 51 -11.17 -20.57 -6.94
N SER A 52 -11.61 -19.31 -7.10
CA SER A 52 -10.78 -18.18 -6.62
C SER A 52 -11.57 -17.07 -5.94
N ILE A 53 -12.48 -17.42 -5.02
CA ILE A 53 -13.25 -16.44 -4.26
C ILE A 53 -12.86 -16.54 -2.79
N ARG A 54 -12.38 -15.42 -2.24
CA ARG A 54 -12.22 -15.21 -0.80
C ARG A 54 -13.34 -14.26 -0.38
N ALA A 55 -14.52 -14.81 -0.08
CA ALA A 55 -15.62 -14.04 0.48
C ALA A 55 -15.45 -13.94 2.00
N MET A 56 -15.61 -12.70 2.51
CA MET A 56 -15.88 -12.26 3.89
C MET A 56 -15.03 -12.80 5.06
N GLY A 57 -14.58 -11.85 5.90
CA GLY A 57 -14.43 -12.08 7.34
C GLY A 57 -13.05 -12.47 7.88
N GLU A 58 -12.13 -13.02 7.09
CA GLU A 58 -10.84 -13.52 7.65
C GLU A 58 -9.56 -13.07 6.95
N LEU A 59 -9.65 -12.34 5.85
CA LEU A 59 -8.50 -12.18 4.96
C LEU A 59 -8.16 -10.72 4.73
N MET A 60 -7.25 -10.20 5.56
CA MET A 60 -6.38 -9.08 5.19
C MET A 60 -5.79 -9.37 3.81
N THR A 61 -6.40 -8.80 2.78
CA THR A 61 -6.03 -9.07 1.40
C THR A 61 -5.24 -7.87 0.92
N LYS A 62 -4.10 -8.15 0.29
CA LYS A 62 -3.31 -7.09 -0.33
C LYS A 62 -4.02 -6.67 -1.62
N ILE A 63 -4.39 -5.40 -1.71
CA ILE A 63 -4.91 -4.74 -2.92
C ILE A 63 -3.97 -3.60 -3.24
N LEU A 64 -3.46 -3.59 -4.47
CA LEU A 64 -2.43 -2.66 -4.93
C LEU A 64 -1.16 -2.71 -4.06
N GLY A 65 -0.94 -3.77 -3.27
CA GLY A 65 0.15 -3.89 -2.29
C GLY A 65 -0.10 -3.21 -0.93
N LEU A 66 -1.27 -2.59 -0.73
CA LEU A 66 -1.80 -2.15 0.57
C LEU A 66 -2.70 -3.23 1.16
N HIS A 67 -2.91 -3.22 2.48
CA HIS A 67 -3.91 -4.13 3.05
C HIS A 67 -5.26 -3.44 3.08
N TRP A 68 -6.31 -4.19 2.69
CA TRP A 68 -7.69 -3.74 2.80
C TRP A 68 -8.45 -4.69 3.73
N LYS A 69 -9.24 -4.09 4.63
CA LYS A 69 -10.22 -4.79 5.45
C LYS A 69 -11.59 -4.47 4.87
N SER A 70 -12.22 -5.45 4.22
CA SER A 70 -13.51 -5.31 3.54
C SER A 70 -14.64 -4.90 4.48
N ASP A 71 -14.64 -5.44 5.70
CA ASP A 71 -15.77 -5.29 6.63
C ASP A 71 -15.90 -3.87 7.18
N ASP A 72 -14.75 -3.23 7.42
CA ASP A 72 -14.68 -1.84 7.89
C ASP A 72 -14.54 -0.84 6.73
N ASP A 73 -14.39 -1.35 5.50
CA ASP A 73 -14.04 -0.61 4.30
C ASP A 73 -12.83 0.32 4.49
N MET A 74 -11.72 -0.24 4.98
CA MET A 74 -10.53 0.53 5.35
C MET A 74 -9.26 -0.04 4.74
N LEU A 75 -8.51 0.82 4.07
CA LEU A 75 -7.11 0.60 3.70
C LEU A 75 -6.21 0.89 4.91
N PHE A 76 -5.14 0.11 5.05
CA PHE A 76 -4.11 0.35 6.05
C PHE A 76 -2.73 -0.09 5.57
N TYR A 77 -1.72 0.51 6.19
CA TYR A 77 -0.31 0.23 5.94
C TYR A 77 0.23 -0.72 7.01
N THR A 78 1.25 -1.50 6.63
CA THR A 78 1.99 -2.33 7.59
C THR A 78 3.46 -1.97 7.51
N VAL A 79 3.99 -1.44 8.60
CA VAL A 79 5.40 -1.13 8.77
C VAL A 79 5.95 -2.02 9.86
N GLN A 80 6.92 -2.86 9.49
CA GLN A 80 7.71 -3.64 10.43
C GLN A 80 8.96 -2.84 10.80
N GLN A 81 9.20 -2.67 12.10
CA GLN A 81 10.48 -2.16 12.55
C GLN A 81 11.52 -3.27 12.46
N VAL A 82 12.44 -3.15 11.52
CA VAL A 82 13.65 -3.99 11.51
C VAL A 82 14.61 -3.42 12.55
N GLU A 83 15.25 -4.25 13.38
CA GLU A 83 16.32 -3.73 14.23
C GLU A 83 17.49 -3.27 13.35
N VAL A 84 17.90 -2.01 13.49
CA VAL A 84 19.08 -1.50 12.80
C VAL A 84 20.25 -1.60 13.76
N ASN A 85 21.04 -2.65 13.59
CA ASN A 85 22.35 -2.70 14.18
C ASN A 85 23.21 -1.59 13.59
N ALA A 86 23.88 -0.83 14.47
CA ALA A 86 24.87 0.15 14.07
C ALA A 86 26.01 -0.51 13.26
N PRO A 87 26.64 0.20 12.32
CA PRO A 87 26.41 1.60 11.97
C PRO A 87 25.22 1.80 11.01
N ILE A 88 24.54 2.95 11.13
CA ILE A 88 23.58 3.42 10.12
C ILE A 88 24.37 3.97 8.96
N THR A 89 24.04 3.56 7.73
CA THR A 89 24.71 4.00 6.50
C THR A 89 23.69 4.54 5.51
N LYS A 90 24.17 5.31 4.53
CA LYS A 90 23.34 5.84 3.44
C LYS A 90 22.62 4.72 2.67
N ARG A 91 23.28 3.59 2.46
CA ARG A 91 22.71 2.40 1.82
C ARG A 91 21.53 1.84 2.63
N LYS A 92 21.68 1.71 3.95
CA LYS A 92 20.61 1.24 4.83
C LYS A 92 19.40 2.17 4.81
N ILE A 93 19.63 3.49 4.91
CA ILE A 93 18.57 4.50 4.83
C ILE A 93 17.79 4.35 3.52
N LEU A 94 18.47 4.31 2.37
CA LEU A 94 17.80 4.17 1.08
C LEU A 94 17.00 2.86 0.99
N SER A 95 17.58 1.76 1.48
CA SER A 95 16.91 0.46 1.51
C SER A 95 15.63 0.51 2.34
N GLU A 96 15.65 1.17 3.50
CA GLU A 96 14.47 1.31 4.36
C GLU A 96 13.41 2.22 3.71
N ILE A 97 13.80 3.35 3.12
CA ILE A 97 12.87 4.22 2.37
C ILE A 97 12.17 3.42 1.26
N ALA A 98 12.88 2.55 0.56
CA ALA A 98 12.31 1.71 -0.50
C ALA A 98 11.29 0.68 0.01
N THR A 99 11.28 0.36 1.31
CA THR A 99 10.26 -0.52 1.90
C THR A 99 8.92 0.20 2.14
N ILE A 100 8.92 1.53 2.15
CA ILE A 100 7.70 2.34 2.31
C ILE A 100 6.98 2.37 0.96
N PHE A 101 6.18 1.34 0.71
CA PHE A 101 5.42 1.18 -0.51
C PHE A 101 4.10 1.98 -0.45
N ASP A 102 3.95 2.95 -1.36
CA ASP A 102 2.79 3.85 -1.41
C ASP A 102 2.24 3.98 -2.84
N PRO A 103 1.47 2.99 -3.32
CA PRO A 103 0.94 2.94 -4.69
C PRO A 103 -0.10 4.05 -4.96
N LEU A 104 -0.76 4.55 -3.91
CA LEU A 104 -1.83 5.55 -4.00
C LEU A 104 -1.33 6.98 -3.72
N GLY A 105 -0.07 7.15 -3.31
CA GLY A 105 0.49 8.46 -2.99
C GLY A 105 -0.03 9.09 -1.69
N LEU A 106 -0.68 8.32 -0.81
CA LEU A 106 -1.32 8.82 0.41
C LEU A 106 -0.30 9.12 1.53
N LEU A 107 0.90 8.55 1.45
CA LEU A 107 2.00 8.77 2.39
C LEU A 107 2.96 9.88 1.93
N GLY A 108 2.56 10.71 0.97
CA GLY A 108 3.38 11.80 0.43
C GLY A 108 4.16 12.60 1.49
N PRO A 109 3.51 13.14 2.54
CA PRO A 109 4.21 13.88 3.61
C PRO A 109 5.28 13.05 4.34
N VAL A 110 5.03 11.75 4.54
CA VAL A 110 5.95 10.85 5.24
C VAL A 110 7.14 10.50 4.37
N ILE A 111 6.91 10.25 3.07
CA ILE A 111 7.96 9.91 2.11
C ILE A 111 8.85 11.13 1.82
N ILE A 112 8.28 12.34 1.78
CA ILE A 112 9.04 13.57 1.53
C ILE A 112 10.10 13.79 2.61
N ILE A 113 9.78 13.60 3.89
CA ILE A 113 10.75 13.76 4.99
C ILE A 113 11.94 12.81 4.80
N ALA A 114 11.68 11.54 4.50
CA ALA A 114 12.72 10.55 4.18
C ALA A 114 13.60 10.99 2.99
N LYS A 115 12.97 11.52 1.93
CA LYS A 115 13.68 12.00 0.74
C LYS A 115 14.54 13.23 1.03
N ILE A 116 14.12 14.12 1.91
CA ILE A 116 14.91 15.28 2.35
C ILE A 116 16.17 14.80 3.08
N ILE A 117 16.05 13.87 4.03
CA ILE A 117 17.21 13.27 4.73
C ILE A 117 18.16 12.63 3.72
N MET A 118 17.63 11.86 2.77
CA MET A 118 18.44 11.24 1.71
C MET A 118 19.15 12.29 0.85
N GLN A 119 18.48 13.39 0.51
CA GLN A 119 19.05 14.50 -0.24
C GLN A 119 20.23 15.15 0.51
N SER A 120 20.11 15.37 1.82
CA SER A 120 21.21 15.91 2.64
C SER A 120 22.45 15.01 2.59
N LEU A 121 22.28 13.69 2.61
CA LEU A 121 23.39 12.73 2.46
C LEU A 121 24.06 12.81 1.08
N TRP A 122 23.30 13.12 0.03
CA TRP A 122 23.87 13.37 -1.30
C TRP A 122 24.66 14.67 -1.35
N GLN A 123 24.14 15.75 -0.75
CA GLN A 123 24.80 17.05 -0.69
C GLN A 123 26.12 17.00 0.08
N LEU A 124 26.17 16.21 1.15
CA LEU A 124 27.38 15.99 1.94
C LEU A 124 28.39 15.03 1.29
N LYS A 125 28.07 14.46 0.12
CA LYS A 125 28.92 13.51 -0.62
C LYS A 125 29.34 12.28 0.21
N ILE A 126 28.49 11.84 1.14
CA ILE A 126 28.70 10.63 1.93
C ILE A 126 28.61 9.39 1.02
N ASN A 127 29.57 8.47 1.13
CA ASN A 127 29.53 7.21 0.37
C ASN A 127 28.49 6.26 0.95
N TRP A 128 28.23 5.17 0.25
CA TRP A 128 27.17 4.23 0.58
C TRP A 128 27.26 3.62 1.98
N ASP A 129 28.47 3.30 2.43
CA ASP A 129 28.75 2.51 3.62
C ASP A 129 29.54 3.30 4.69
N ASP A 130 29.69 4.62 4.49
CA ASP A 130 30.31 5.53 5.44
C ASP A 130 29.43 5.71 6.68
N VAL A 131 30.08 6.00 7.81
CA VAL A 131 29.40 6.40 9.05
C VAL A 131 28.74 7.76 8.83
N LEU A 132 27.48 7.87 9.24
CA LEU A 132 26.72 9.11 9.10
C LEU A 132 27.11 10.14 10.17
N PRO A 133 27.07 11.44 9.84
CA PRO A 133 27.13 12.50 10.85
C PRO A 133 26.05 12.34 11.92
N ASP A 134 26.40 12.61 13.19
CA ASP A 134 25.50 12.40 14.33
C ASP A 134 24.17 13.14 14.20
N ASN A 135 24.18 14.36 13.66
CA ASN A 135 22.97 15.15 13.45
C ASN A 135 21.97 14.45 12.50
N ILE A 136 22.46 13.84 11.42
CA ILE A 136 21.62 13.11 10.47
C ILE A 136 21.18 11.76 11.05
N CYS A 137 22.06 11.11 11.82
CA CYS A 137 21.71 9.87 12.52
C CYS A 137 20.52 10.09 13.48
N VAL A 138 20.58 11.17 14.28
CA VAL A 138 19.49 11.56 15.19
C VAL A 138 18.21 11.91 14.44
N GLU A 139 18.31 12.64 13.32
CA GLU A 139 17.15 12.99 12.49
C GLU A 139 16.50 11.74 11.89
N TRP A 140 17.31 10.83 11.33
CA TRP A 140 16.84 9.57 10.79
C TRP A 140 16.17 8.70 11.85
N GLN A 141 16.78 8.56 13.02
CA GLN A 141 16.19 7.79 14.12
C GLN A 141 14.84 8.37 14.58
N ARG A 142 14.71 9.69 14.63
CA ARG A 142 13.45 10.36 14.97
C ARG A 142 12.37 10.08 13.93
N TYR A 143 12.69 10.26 12.65
CA TYR A 143 11.78 9.93 11.55
C TYR A 143 11.32 8.47 11.63
N ARG A 144 12.30 7.57 11.75
CA ARG A 144 12.10 6.11 11.84
C ARG A 144 11.24 5.71 13.03
N GLY A 145 11.43 6.36 14.18
CA GLY A 145 10.64 6.14 15.40
C GLY A 145 9.16 6.51 15.23
N GLY A 146 8.84 7.40 14.28
CA GLY A 146 7.47 7.76 13.94
C GLY A 146 6.77 6.77 13.00
N LEU A 147 7.51 5.99 12.21
CA LEU A 147 6.94 5.09 11.20
C LEU A 147 5.93 4.05 11.72
N PRO A 148 6.05 3.48 12.94
CA PRO A 148 5.05 2.54 13.47
C PRO A 148 3.65 3.15 13.62
N SER A 149 3.54 4.47 13.73
CA SER A 149 2.24 5.15 13.77
C SER A 149 1.41 4.88 12.51
N LEU A 150 2.06 4.61 11.36
CA LEU A 150 1.38 4.26 10.11
C LEU A 150 0.56 2.96 10.20
N ASN A 151 0.90 2.05 11.11
CA ASN A 151 0.12 0.84 11.36
C ASN A 151 -1.29 1.14 11.91
N HIS A 152 -1.50 2.34 12.45
CA HIS A 152 -2.79 2.80 12.97
C HIS A 152 -3.55 3.69 11.98
N LEU A 153 -2.92 4.07 10.86
CA LEU A 153 -3.57 4.84 9.82
C LEU A 153 -4.66 3.99 9.15
N ARG A 154 -5.87 4.53 9.08
CA ARG A 154 -7.03 3.92 8.42
C ARG A 154 -7.56 4.93 7.41
N ILE A 155 -7.68 4.51 6.15
CA ILE A 155 -8.11 5.37 5.05
C ILE A 155 -9.24 4.67 4.30
N PRO A 156 -10.43 5.28 4.17
CA PRO A 156 -11.48 4.73 3.33
C PRO A 156 -11.05 4.82 1.84
N PRO A 157 -11.27 3.76 1.04
CA PRO A 157 -10.91 3.72 -0.37
C PRO A 157 -11.78 4.60 -1.29
#